data_AF-A0A936IJU9-F1
#
_entry.id   AF-A0A936IJU9-F1
#
_cell.length_a   1.000
_cell.length_b   1.000
_cell.length_c   1.000
_cell.angle_alpha   90.00
_cell.angle_beta   90.00
_cell.angle_gamma   90.00
#
_symmetry.space_group_name_H-M   'P 1'
#
loop_
_entity.id
_entity.type
_entity.pdbx_description
1 polymer ?
#
loop_
_entity_poly.entity_id
_entity_poly.type
_entity_poly.pdbx_seq_one_letter_code
_entity_poly.pdbx_strand_id
1 'polypeptide(L)'
;MTTTLSLDMTMADILDQFPGARRALFQKFHIGGCNSCGYSPDDTLRTVLQKHSVQDPDGALDTILKFDELDRKMQIQPAELAELRKNQTTMRLVDVRSEEERNLACIEGAELLTQELFDALKAAPKDTFMVFHCHTGVRSLDAAAYFVGHGFTNVKSLTGGIDAWSQTVDAEIAR
;
A
#
# COMPACT_ATOMS: atom_id res chain seq x y z
N MET A 1 20.15 1.11 -8.29
CA MET A 1 19.91 1.12 -9.75
C MET A 1 18.76 2.09 -9.97
N THR A 2 18.93 3.14 -10.77
CA THR A 2 17.83 4.02 -11.16
C THR A 2 16.91 3.23 -12.08
N THR A 3 15.84 2.70 -11.51
CA THR A 3 14.82 1.96 -12.23
C THR A 3 14.10 2.90 -13.20
N THR A 4 14.38 2.77 -14.50
CA THR A 4 13.76 3.60 -15.54
C THR A 4 12.49 2.92 -16.01
N LEU A 5 11.34 3.44 -15.58
CA LEU A 5 10.03 3.02 -16.10
C LEU A 5 9.96 3.33 -17.60
N SER A 6 9.49 2.37 -18.40
CA SER A 6 9.34 2.49 -19.86
C SER A 6 8.03 1.85 -20.35
N LEU A 7 7.53 2.34 -21.48
CA LEU A 7 6.31 1.82 -22.14
C LEU A 7 6.47 0.37 -22.62
N ASP A 8 7.70 -0.07 -22.87
CA ASP A 8 7.98 -1.39 -23.42
C ASP A 8 8.22 -2.45 -22.33
N MET A 9 8.17 -2.07 -21.05
CA MET A 9 8.18 -3.00 -19.93
C MET A 9 6.86 -3.77 -19.85
N THR A 10 6.94 -5.04 -19.46
CA THR A 10 5.77 -5.87 -19.20
C THR A 10 5.02 -5.39 -17.96
N MET A 11 3.72 -5.64 -17.89
CA MET A 11 2.95 -5.35 -16.69
C MET A 11 3.44 -6.14 -15.48
N ALA A 12 3.98 -7.35 -15.67
CA ALA A 12 4.63 -8.11 -14.60
C ALA A 12 5.83 -7.36 -14.01
N ASP A 13 6.76 -6.90 -14.86
CA ASP A 13 7.96 -6.16 -14.42
C ASP A 13 7.58 -4.83 -13.77
N ILE A 14 6.56 -4.14 -14.32
CA ILE A 14 6.07 -2.89 -13.77
C ILE A 14 5.47 -3.11 -12.39
N LEU A 15 4.67 -4.16 -12.19
CA LEU A 15 4.03 -4.41 -10.89
C LEU A 15 5.01 -4.92 -9.83
N ASP A 16 6.08 -5.60 -10.25
CA ASP A 16 7.18 -5.98 -9.35
C ASP A 16 7.95 -4.74 -8.87
N GLN A 17 8.28 -3.83 -9.79
CA GLN A 17 9.08 -2.64 -9.48
C GLN A 17 8.26 -1.48 -8.90
N PHE A 18 6.98 -1.40 -9.25
CA PHE A 18 6.04 -0.35 -8.87
C PHE A 18 4.71 -0.99 -8.44
N PRO A 19 4.61 -1.53 -7.20
CA PRO A 19 3.41 -2.24 -6.73
C PRO A 19 2.12 -1.41 -6.80
N GLY A 20 2.23 -0.09 -6.67
CA GLY A 20 1.11 0.86 -6.81
C GLY A 20 0.65 1.10 -8.26
N ALA A 21 1.37 0.61 -9.28
CA ALA A 21 1.08 0.92 -10.69
C ALA A 21 -0.33 0.48 -11.12
N ARG A 22 -0.81 -0.67 -10.64
CA ARG A 22 -2.19 -1.12 -10.91
C ARG A 22 -3.22 -0.10 -10.39
N ARG A 23 -3.03 0.38 -9.16
CA ARG A 23 -3.92 1.38 -8.54
C ARG A 23 -3.84 2.72 -9.29
N ALA A 24 -2.64 3.12 -9.70
CA ALA A 24 -2.39 4.33 -10.48
C ALA A 24 -3.13 4.29 -11.84
N LEU A 25 -3.01 3.19 -12.57
CA LEU A 25 -3.67 2.98 -13.85
C LEU A 25 -5.19 2.90 -13.73
N PHE A 26 -5.69 2.25 -12.67
CA PHE A 26 -7.11 2.20 -12.41
C PHE A 26 -7.68 3.59 -12.08
N GLN A 27 -7.03 4.35 -11.21
CA GLN A 27 -7.56 5.65 -10.77
C GLN A 27 -7.59 6.70 -11.88
N LYS A 28 -6.61 6.69 -12.82
CA LYS A 28 -6.57 7.67 -13.91
C LYS A 28 -7.24 7.19 -15.20
N PHE A 29 -7.11 5.90 -15.53
CA PHE A 29 -7.52 5.36 -16.83
C PHE A 29 -8.56 4.24 -16.73
N HIS A 30 -8.98 3.85 -15.52
CA HIS A 30 -9.92 2.74 -15.27
C HIS A 30 -9.43 1.38 -15.76
N ILE A 31 -8.10 1.18 -15.84
CA ILE A 31 -7.46 -0.05 -16.30
C ILE A 31 -7.13 -0.94 -15.08
N GLY A 32 -7.54 -2.21 -15.10
CA GLY A 32 -7.11 -3.21 -14.09
C GLY A 32 -7.92 -3.26 -12.80
N GLY A 33 -9.10 -2.63 -12.76
CA GLY A 33 -9.98 -2.60 -11.58
C GLY A 33 -10.80 -3.87 -11.31
N CYS A 34 -10.94 -4.77 -12.30
CA CYS A 34 -11.71 -6.02 -12.16
C CYS A 34 -10.87 -7.24 -12.53
N ASN A 35 -11.17 -8.40 -11.93
CA ASN A 35 -10.47 -9.67 -12.19
C ASN A 35 -10.49 -10.13 -13.66
N SER A 36 -11.37 -9.56 -14.50
CA SER A 36 -11.54 -9.90 -15.92
C SER A 36 -11.10 -8.79 -16.88
N CYS A 37 -10.71 -7.61 -16.40
CA CYS A 37 -10.54 -6.44 -17.25
C CYS A 37 -9.27 -5.67 -16.89
N GLY A 38 -8.30 -5.72 -17.80
CA GLY A 38 -7.10 -4.88 -17.73
C GLY A 38 -6.09 -5.28 -18.78
N TYR A 39 -5.33 -6.34 -18.50
CA TYR A 39 -4.14 -6.73 -19.24
C TYR A 39 -3.64 -8.11 -18.81
N SER A 40 -2.85 -8.75 -19.67
CA SER A 40 -2.02 -9.90 -19.30
C SER A 40 -0.75 -9.42 -18.58
N PRO A 41 -0.16 -10.18 -17.65
CA PRO A 41 1.17 -9.88 -17.10
C PRO A 41 2.25 -9.69 -18.19
N ASP A 42 2.13 -10.40 -19.31
CA ASP A 42 3.05 -10.31 -20.45
C ASP A 42 2.77 -9.13 -21.39
N ASP A 43 1.63 -8.43 -21.25
CA ASP A 43 1.36 -7.24 -22.05
C ASP A 43 2.34 -6.14 -21.65
N THR A 44 2.91 -5.44 -22.63
CA THR A 44 3.68 -4.21 -22.35
C THR A 44 2.73 -3.08 -21.96
N LEU A 45 3.20 -2.12 -21.16
CA LEU A 45 2.41 -0.93 -20.84
C LEU A 45 1.87 -0.25 -22.10
N ARG A 46 2.68 -0.14 -23.16
CA ARG A 46 2.24 0.36 -24.48
C ARG A 46 1.04 -0.41 -25.00
N THR A 47 1.12 -1.74 -25.01
CA THR A 47 0.03 -2.61 -25.47
C THR A 47 -1.22 -2.42 -24.64
N VAL A 48 -1.08 -2.29 -23.31
CA VAL A 48 -2.21 -2.03 -22.41
C VAL A 48 -2.88 -0.69 -22.75
N LEU A 49 -2.11 0.40 -22.85
CA LEU A 49 -2.64 1.72 -23.17
C LEU A 49 -3.36 1.73 -24.53
N GLN A 50 -2.80 1.04 -25.54
CA GLN A 50 -3.43 0.90 -26.85
C GLN A 50 -4.76 0.12 -26.79
N LYS A 51 -4.81 -1.01 -26.09
CA LYS A 51 -6.05 -1.81 -25.91
C LYS A 51 -7.16 -1.00 -25.25
N HIS A 52 -6.81 -0.04 -24.40
CA HIS A 52 -7.75 0.84 -23.71
C HIS A 52 -7.91 2.22 -24.36
N SER A 53 -7.42 2.41 -25.59
CA SER A 53 -7.53 3.66 -26.35
C SER A 53 -7.00 4.90 -25.61
N VAL A 54 -5.99 4.72 -24.74
CA VAL A 54 -5.33 5.81 -24.03
C VAL A 54 -4.34 6.49 -24.97
N GLN A 55 -4.57 7.78 -25.23
CA GLN A 55 -3.76 8.60 -26.14
C GLN A 55 -2.60 9.35 -25.45
N ASP A 56 -2.48 9.21 -24.12
CA ASP A 56 -1.53 9.91 -23.26
C ASP A 56 -0.54 8.94 -22.60
N PRO A 57 0.47 8.44 -23.34
CA PRO A 57 1.44 7.49 -22.81
C PRO A 57 2.37 8.11 -21.76
N ASP A 58 2.82 9.35 -21.99
CA ASP A 58 3.68 10.06 -21.04
C ASP A 58 2.95 10.32 -19.73
N GLY A 59 1.68 10.75 -19.81
CA GLY A 59 0.88 10.92 -18.62
C GLY A 59 0.55 9.61 -17.91
N ALA A 60 0.65 8.45 -18.54
CA ALA A 60 0.56 7.16 -17.85
C ALA A 60 1.84 6.84 -17.05
N LEU A 61 3.01 7.06 -17.65
CA LEU A 61 4.30 6.93 -16.97
C LEU A 61 4.37 7.87 -15.76
N ASP A 62 4.04 9.14 -15.95
CA ASP A 62 4.02 10.14 -14.88
C ASP A 62 3.08 9.75 -13.73
N THR A 63 1.96 9.11 -14.06
CA THR A 63 0.99 8.70 -13.04
C THR A 63 1.50 7.54 -12.21
N ILE A 64 2.14 6.55 -12.85
CA ILE A 64 2.77 5.44 -12.13
C ILE A 64 3.87 5.96 -11.21
N LEU A 65 4.75 6.85 -11.71
CA LEU A 65 5.83 7.43 -10.92
C LEU A 65 5.32 8.27 -9.74
N LYS A 66 4.27 9.07 -9.94
CA LYS A 66 3.64 9.83 -8.85
C LYS A 66 3.08 8.93 -7.77
N PHE A 67 2.46 7.82 -8.14
CA PHE A 67 1.92 6.86 -7.17
C PHE A 67 3.03 6.11 -6.43
N ASP A 68 4.12 5.75 -7.11
CA ASP A 68 5.30 5.18 -6.45
C ASP A 68 5.89 6.16 -5.42
N GLU A 69 6.00 7.45 -5.76
CA GLU A 69 6.45 8.46 -4.80
C GLU A 69 5.51 8.57 -3.59
N LEU A 70 4.20 8.56 -3.81
CA LEU A 70 3.20 8.56 -2.73
C LEU A 70 3.32 7.31 -1.87
N ASP A 71 3.46 6.13 -2.47
CA ASP A 71 3.59 4.86 -1.78
C ASP A 71 4.84 4.83 -0.89
N ARG A 72 5.97 5.31 -1.41
CA ARG A 72 7.22 5.46 -0.64
C ARG A 72 7.06 6.42 0.53
N LYS A 73 6.35 7.54 0.35
CA LYS A 73 6.06 8.49 1.45
C LYS A 73 5.14 7.90 2.52
N MET A 74 4.29 6.95 2.16
CA MET A 74 3.44 6.23 3.09
C MET A 74 4.19 5.10 3.82
N GLN A 75 5.39 4.70 3.42
CA GLN A 75 6.13 3.67 4.15
C GLN A 75 6.64 4.20 5.50
N ILE A 76 6.59 3.34 6.52
CA ILE A 76 7.32 3.50 7.78
C ILE A 76 8.14 2.24 8.04
N GLN A 77 9.40 2.39 8.46
CA GLN A 77 10.25 1.25 8.80
C GLN A 77 9.89 0.70 10.19
N PRO A 78 10.07 -0.62 10.45
CA PRO A 78 9.81 -1.19 11.77
C PRO A 78 10.54 -0.47 12.92
N ALA A 79 11.82 -0.11 12.72
CA ALA A 79 12.60 0.63 13.72
C ALA A 79 12.02 2.03 14.01
N GLU A 80 11.53 2.73 12.99
CA GLU A 80 10.90 4.04 13.16
C GLU A 80 9.57 3.91 13.92
N LEU A 81 8.75 2.92 13.58
CA LEU A 81 7.52 2.63 14.32
C LEU A 81 7.81 2.26 15.79
N ALA A 82 8.88 1.49 16.05
CA ALA A 82 9.29 1.13 17.40
C ALA A 82 9.68 2.36 18.23
N GLU A 83 10.42 3.32 17.66
CA GLU A 83 10.76 4.56 18.35
C GLU A 83 9.52 5.43 18.62
N LEU A 84 8.57 5.53 17.68
CA LEU A 84 7.31 6.24 17.90
C LEU A 84 6.51 5.63 19.07
N ARG A 85 6.47 4.29 19.16
CA ARG A 85 5.83 3.56 20.26
C ARG A 85 6.53 3.79 21.59
N LYS A 86 7.86 3.73 21.61
CA LYS A 86 8.67 4.00 22.81
C LYS A 86 8.45 5.42 23.33
N ASN A 87 8.28 6.39 22.43
CA ASN A 87 7.95 7.76 22.76
C ASN A 87 6.47 7.99 23.08
N GLN A 88 5.65 6.92 23.11
CA GLN A 88 4.21 6.97 23.38
C GLN A 88 3.47 7.94 22.45
N THR A 89 3.90 8.02 21.20
CA THR A 89 3.26 8.88 20.20
C THR A 89 1.82 8.43 19.97
N THR A 90 0.86 9.35 20.09
CA THR A 90 -0.55 9.07 19.83
C THR A 90 -0.76 8.67 18.37
N MET A 91 -1.12 7.42 18.12
CA MET A 91 -1.40 6.89 16.78
C MET A 91 -2.40 5.74 16.86
N ARG A 92 -3.08 5.47 15.74
CA ARG A 92 -3.89 4.26 15.52
C ARG A 92 -3.03 3.23 14.79
N LEU A 93 -2.67 2.13 15.44
CA LEU A 93 -2.02 1.01 14.78
C LEU A 93 -3.10 0.01 14.36
N VAL A 94 -3.20 -0.28 13.06
CA VAL A 94 -4.33 -1.01 12.50
C VAL A 94 -3.86 -2.25 11.76
N ASP A 95 -4.35 -3.41 12.18
CA ASP A 95 -4.08 -4.71 11.59
C ASP A 95 -5.14 -5.01 10.52
N VAL A 96 -4.73 -5.05 9.25
CA VAL A 96 -5.66 -5.32 8.14
C VAL A 96 -5.75 -6.79 7.78
N ARG A 97 -5.11 -7.68 8.57
CA ARG A 97 -5.20 -9.14 8.43
C ARG A 97 -6.56 -9.67 8.87
N SER A 98 -6.79 -10.96 8.62
CA SER A 98 -7.95 -11.66 9.17
C SER A 98 -7.84 -11.85 10.69
N GLU A 99 -8.96 -12.14 11.34
CA GLU A 99 -8.98 -12.44 12.77
C GLU A 99 -8.16 -13.68 13.10
N GLU A 100 -8.19 -14.71 12.25
CA GLU A 100 -7.41 -15.93 12.40
C GLU A 100 -5.90 -15.65 12.33
N GLU A 101 -5.44 -14.89 11.34
CA GLU A 101 -4.03 -14.47 11.22
C GLU A 101 -3.57 -13.68 12.46
N ARG A 102 -4.45 -12.82 13.00
CA ARG A 102 -4.16 -12.02 14.18
C ARG A 102 -4.09 -12.85 15.47
N ASN A 103 -4.96 -13.86 15.60
CA ASN A 103 -4.97 -14.74 16.76
C ASN A 103 -3.69 -15.59 16.87
N LEU A 104 -3.03 -15.86 15.74
CA LEU A 104 -1.74 -16.56 15.71
C LEU A 104 -0.57 -15.66 16.14
N ALA A 105 -0.60 -14.39 15.72
CA ALA A 105 0.45 -13.43 15.98
C ALA A 105 -0.10 -12.01 15.86
N CYS A 106 0.17 -11.13 16.83
CA CYS A 106 -0.27 -9.73 16.77
C CYS A 106 0.80 -8.79 17.32
N ILE A 107 0.84 -7.56 16.78
CA ILE A 107 1.61 -6.48 17.38
C ILE A 107 0.77 -5.90 18.51
N GLU A 108 1.32 -5.82 19.72
CA GLU A 108 0.62 -5.31 20.89
C GLU A 108 -0.01 -3.93 20.61
N GLY A 109 -1.25 -3.70 21.05
CA GLY A 109 -1.95 -2.43 20.85
C GLY A 109 -2.41 -2.14 19.41
N ALA A 110 -2.16 -3.04 18.45
CA ALA A 110 -2.79 -2.95 17.14
C ALA A 110 -4.29 -3.27 17.23
N GLU A 111 -5.13 -2.58 16.47
CA GLU A 111 -6.57 -2.79 16.39
C GLU A 111 -6.90 -3.57 15.12
N LEU A 112 -7.71 -4.63 15.21
CA LEU A 112 -8.16 -5.38 14.03
C LEU A 112 -9.09 -4.50 13.18
N LEU A 113 -8.85 -4.42 11.87
CA LEU A 113 -9.70 -3.68 10.95
C LEU A 113 -11.05 -4.38 10.74
N THR A 114 -11.99 -4.14 11.64
CA THR A 114 -13.41 -4.49 11.45
C THR A 114 -14.12 -3.44 10.60
N GLN A 115 -15.35 -3.74 10.17
CA GLN A 115 -16.19 -2.78 9.48
C GLN A 115 -16.47 -1.54 10.34
N GLU A 116 -16.74 -1.73 11.64
CA GLU A 116 -16.99 -0.66 12.60
C GLU A 116 -15.76 0.22 12.78
N LEU A 117 -14.57 -0.39 12.88
CA LEU A 117 -13.32 0.36 12.97
C LEU A 117 -13.07 1.15 11.68
N PHE A 118 -13.29 0.53 10.52
CA PHE A 118 -13.12 1.21 9.23
C PHE A 118 -14.01 2.45 9.10
N ASP A 119 -15.28 2.36 9.50
CA ASP A 119 -16.19 3.50 9.49
C ASP A 119 -15.79 4.58 10.51
N ALA A 120 -15.32 4.17 11.70
CA ALA A 120 -14.77 5.10 12.68
C ALA A 120 -13.52 5.83 12.18
N LEU A 121 -12.60 5.12 11.51
CA LEU A 121 -11.40 5.71 10.91
C LEU A 121 -11.77 6.69 9.79
N LYS A 122 -12.78 6.38 8.97
CA LYS A 122 -13.26 7.29 7.91
C LYS A 122 -13.86 8.58 8.45
N ALA A 123 -14.49 8.52 9.63
CA ALA A 123 -15.07 9.67 10.31
C ALA A 123 -14.06 10.47 11.15
N ALA A 124 -12.86 9.95 11.38
CA ALA A 124 -11.84 10.62 12.17
C ALA A 124 -11.28 11.90 11.51
N PRO A 125 -10.67 12.81 12.28
CA PRO A 125 -9.95 13.97 11.74
C PRO A 125 -8.92 13.57 10.68
N LYS A 126 -8.78 14.37 9.62
CA LYS A 126 -7.93 14.04 8.46
C LYS A 126 -6.43 13.99 8.79
N ASP A 127 -6.01 14.62 9.87
CA ASP A 127 -4.65 14.62 10.41
C ASP A 127 -4.40 13.51 11.45
N THR A 128 -5.40 12.66 11.74
CA THR A 128 -5.24 11.51 12.63
C THR A 128 -4.10 10.63 12.16
N PHE A 129 -3.14 10.37 13.04
CA PHE A 129 -2.01 9.51 12.71
C PHE A 129 -2.43 8.04 12.70
N MET A 130 -2.37 7.41 11.52
CA MET A 130 -2.71 6.01 11.32
C MET A 130 -1.53 5.24 10.74
N VAL A 131 -1.26 4.05 11.28
CA VAL A 131 -0.27 3.12 10.76
C VAL A 131 -0.96 1.79 10.50
N PHE A 132 -1.02 1.37 9.24
CA PHE A 132 -1.57 0.08 8.85
C PHE A 132 -0.47 -0.98 8.75
N HIS A 133 -0.76 -2.22 9.14
CA HIS A 133 0.12 -3.35 8.89
C HIS A 133 -0.66 -4.58 8.42
N CYS A 134 0.02 -5.44 7.67
CA CYS A 134 -0.47 -6.77 7.31
C CYS A 134 0.65 -7.79 7.50
N HIS A 135 0.63 -8.92 6.78
CA HIS A 135 1.69 -9.92 6.87
C HIS A 135 3.02 -9.40 6.30
N THR A 136 3.02 -8.92 5.05
CA THR A 136 4.23 -8.53 4.30
C THR A 136 4.29 -7.06 3.84
N GLY A 137 3.28 -6.26 4.16
CA GLY A 137 3.21 -4.83 3.82
C GLY A 137 2.38 -4.48 2.57
N VAL A 138 1.94 -5.45 1.77
CA VAL A 138 1.18 -5.21 0.52
C VAL A 138 -0.25 -4.72 0.81
N ARG A 139 -1.05 -5.50 1.56
CA ARG A 139 -2.45 -5.14 1.90
C ARG A 139 -2.55 -3.85 2.70
N SER A 140 -1.58 -3.59 3.58
CA SER A 140 -1.55 -2.37 4.40
C SER A 140 -1.23 -1.14 3.59
N LEU A 141 -0.46 -1.26 2.50
CA LEU A 141 -0.21 -0.15 1.59
C LEU A 141 -1.48 0.24 0.84
N ASP A 142 -2.29 -0.74 0.41
CA ASP A 142 -3.60 -0.46 -0.19
C ASP A 142 -4.55 0.22 0.79
N ALA A 143 -4.58 -0.24 2.05
CA ALA A 143 -5.36 0.42 3.10
C ALA A 143 -4.90 1.86 3.33
N ALA A 144 -3.59 2.09 3.46
CA ALA A 144 -3.02 3.44 3.59
C ALA A 144 -3.41 4.34 2.41
N ALA A 145 -3.26 3.83 1.18
CA ALA A 145 -3.61 4.54 -0.04
C ALA A 145 -5.09 4.90 -0.11
N TYR A 146 -5.99 4.03 0.39
CA TYR A 146 -7.41 4.34 0.50
C TYR A 146 -7.63 5.60 1.34
N PHE A 147 -7.07 5.67 2.56
CA PHE A 147 -7.26 6.83 3.43
C PHE A 147 -6.60 8.09 2.86
N VAL A 148 -5.40 8.00 2.28
CA VAL A 148 -4.77 9.14 1.59
C VAL A 148 -5.64 9.65 0.44
N GLY A 149 -6.20 8.75 -0.38
CA GLY A 149 -7.15 9.09 -1.44
C GLY A 149 -8.44 9.78 -0.94
N HIS A 150 -8.79 9.59 0.34
CA HIS A 150 -9.92 10.26 1.00
C HIS A 150 -9.50 11.49 1.84
N GLY A 151 -8.32 12.04 1.55
CA GLY A 151 -7.83 13.30 2.09
C GLY A 151 -7.17 13.21 3.46
N PHE A 152 -6.86 12.02 3.96
CA PHE A 152 -6.08 11.88 5.19
C PHE A 152 -4.61 12.21 4.92
N THR A 153 -3.97 12.95 5.83
CA THR A 153 -2.64 13.53 5.63
C THR A 153 -1.54 12.84 6.43
N ASN A 154 -1.91 12.04 7.43
CA ASN A 154 -0.95 11.38 8.33
C ASN A 154 -1.18 9.87 8.39
N VAL A 155 -0.95 9.21 7.25
CA VAL A 155 -1.19 7.77 7.10
C VAL A 155 0.07 7.06 6.66
N LYS A 156 0.38 5.94 7.31
CA LYS A 156 1.54 5.10 7.03
C LYS A 156 1.15 3.62 6.86
N SER A 157 1.99 2.88 6.16
CA SER A 157 1.99 1.42 6.07
C SER A 157 3.33 0.89 6.58
N LEU A 158 3.28 -0.11 7.46
CA LEU A 158 4.47 -0.77 7.98
C LEU A 158 5.18 -1.55 6.87
N THR A 159 6.41 -1.16 6.57
CA THR A 159 7.26 -1.81 5.56
C THR A 159 7.52 -3.25 5.96
N GLY A 160 7.27 -4.20 5.06
CA GLY A 160 7.46 -5.63 5.32
C GLY A 160 6.47 -6.25 6.30
N GLY A 161 5.48 -5.49 6.79
CA GLY A 161 4.42 -5.97 7.68
C GLY A 161 4.93 -6.54 9.00
N ILE A 162 4.12 -7.42 9.61
CA ILE A 162 4.45 -8.09 10.88
C ILE A 162 5.64 -9.04 10.72
N ASP A 163 5.89 -9.57 9.52
CA ASP A 163 7.06 -10.42 9.26
C ASP A 163 8.38 -9.65 9.48
N ALA A 164 8.49 -8.44 8.92
CA ALA A 164 9.66 -7.60 9.14
C ALA A 164 9.74 -7.06 10.58
N TRP A 165 8.60 -6.79 11.20
CA TRP A 165 8.53 -6.42 12.62
C TRP A 165 9.09 -7.53 13.52
N SER A 166 8.68 -8.78 13.30
CA SER A 166 9.17 -9.94 14.05
C SER A 166 10.69 -10.08 13.93
N GLN A 167 11.24 -9.90 12.72
CA GLN A 167 12.67 -10.05 12.47
C GLN A 167 13.54 -8.94 13.08
N THR A 168 13.02 -7.72 13.21
CA THR A 168 13.84 -6.53 13.48
C THR A 168 13.51 -5.81 14.79
N VAL A 169 12.35 -6.07 15.37
CA VAL A 169 11.87 -5.39 16.58
C VAL A 169 11.46 -6.38 17.67
N ASP A 170 10.68 -7.41 17.34
CA ASP A 170 10.11 -8.33 18.34
C ASP A 170 10.16 -9.79 17.87
N ALA A 171 11.27 -10.47 18.19
CA ALA A 171 11.53 -11.84 17.77
C ALA A 171 10.64 -12.91 18.43
N GLU A 172 9.84 -12.53 19.44
CA GLU A 172 8.90 -13.45 20.10
C GLU A 172 7.61 -13.64 19.28
N ILE A 173 7.34 -12.74 18.32
CA ILE A 173 6.19 -12.85 17.43
C ILE A 173 6.44 -13.92 16.37
N ALA A 174 5.56 -14.92 16.32
CA ALA A 174 5.60 -16.00 15.34
C ALA A 174 5.41 -15.50 13.90
N ARG A 175 6.03 -16.19 12.94
CA ARG A 175 6.02 -15.89 11.51
C ARG A 175 5.08 -16.80 10.75
#